data_AF-A0A842P5B0-F1
#
_entry.id   AF-A0A842P5B0-F1
#
_cell.length_a   1.000
_cell.length_b   1.000
_cell.length_c   1.000
_cell.angle_alpha   90.00
_cell.angle_beta   90.00
_cell.angle_gamma   90.00
#
_symmetry.space_group_name_H-M   'P 1'
#
loop_
_entity.id
_entity.type
_entity.pdbx_description
1 polymer ?
#
loop_
_entity_poly.entity_id
_entity_poly.type
_entity_poly.pdbx_seq_one_letter_code
_entity_poly.pdbx_strand_id
1 'polypeptide(L)'
;MVNPYSDLDKRILGEVYGSTETMDNLVVLCDDYNSRWPGSGDDRKACEYMAGKLEGYGLEDVHMESLTLPGWNRGFSRLAGISPKEKGSPCISLPHRAPGEGEVAPVVP
;
A
#
# COMPACT_ATOMS: atom_id res chain seq x y z
N MET A 1 -23.86 -8.93 31.53
CA MET A 1 -22.93 -10.07 31.44
C MET A 1 -21.52 -9.49 31.51
N VAL A 2 -20.69 -9.92 32.45
CA VAL A 2 -19.32 -9.38 32.63
C VAL A 2 -18.37 -10.17 31.73
N ASN A 3 -17.50 -9.48 30.99
CA ASN A 3 -16.50 -10.11 30.12
C ASN A 3 -15.50 -10.92 30.97
N PRO A 4 -15.41 -12.26 30.83
CA PRO A 4 -14.51 -13.09 31.62
C PRO A 4 -13.01 -12.87 31.31
N TYR A 5 -12.67 -12.21 30.20
CA TYR A 5 -11.30 -11.94 29.78
C TYR A 5 -10.83 -10.50 30.07
N SER A 6 -11.59 -9.73 30.84
CA SER A 6 -11.33 -8.28 31.03
C SER A 6 -9.91 -7.95 31.48
N ASP A 7 -9.29 -8.79 32.31
CA ASP A 7 -7.92 -8.54 32.78
C ASP A 7 -6.86 -8.94 31.76
N LEU A 8 -7.12 -9.95 30.94
CA LEU A 8 -6.27 -10.31 29.82
C LEU A 8 -6.31 -9.21 28.75
N ASP A 9 -7.51 -8.73 28.41
CA ASP A 9 -7.70 -7.66 27.42
C ASP A 9 -6.95 -6.39 27.83
N LYS A 10 -7.01 -5.99 29.11
CA LYS A 10 -6.26 -4.83 29.63
C LYS A 10 -4.76 -5.01 29.49
N ARG A 11 -4.22 -6.22 29.69
CA ARG A 11 -2.78 -6.49 29.54
C ARG A 11 -2.37 -6.39 28.08
N ILE A 12 -3.12 -7.04 27.18
CA ILE A 12 -2.85 -6.98 25.74
C ILE A 12 -2.88 -5.53 25.25
N LEU A 13 -3.92 -4.77 25.61
CA LEU A 13 -4.01 -3.36 25.25
C LEU A 13 -2.86 -2.54 25.87
N GLY A 14 -2.49 -2.83 27.12
CA GLY A 14 -1.34 -2.20 27.78
C GLY A 14 -0.05 -2.35 26.99
N GLU A 15 0.25 -3.57 26.52
CA GLU A 15 1.42 -3.85 25.67
C GLU A 15 1.32 -3.14 24.30
N VAL A 16 0.15 -3.20 23.66
CA VAL A 16 -0.08 -2.59 22.34
C VAL A 16 0.09 -1.06 22.39
N TYR A 17 -0.43 -0.40 23.43
CA TYR A 17 -0.29 1.04 23.60
C TYR A 17 1.06 1.47 24.16
N GLY A 18 1.77 0.58 24.86
CA GLY A 18 3.08 0.84 25.44
C GLY A 18 4.24 0.65 24.46
N SER A 19 4.02 -0.04 23.35
CA SER A 19 5.04 -0.38 22.36
C SER A 19 5.00 0.51 21.12
N THR A 20 6.17 0.90 20.61
CA THR A 20 6.32 1.60 19.32
C THR A 20 6.42 0.65 18.14
N GLU A 21 6.56 -0.66 18.40
CA GLU A 21 6.93 -1.68 17.41
C GLU A 21 6.04 -1.65 16.16
N THR A 22 4.73 -1.49 16.33
CA THR A 22 3.78 -1.42 15.21
C THR A 22 4.02 -0.20 14.33
N MET A 23 4.30 0.95 14.95
CA MET A 23 4.61 2.18 14.23
C MET A 23 5.98 2.10 13.56
N ASP A 24 6.98 1.52 14.23
CA ASP A 24 8.33 1.37 13.67
C ASP A 24 8.31 0.46 12.43
N ASN A 25 7.55 -0.64 12.47
CA ASN A 25 7.34 -1.48 11.29
C ASN A 25 6.63 -0.72 10.17
N LEU A 26 5.63 0.10 10.49
CA LEU A 26 4.93 0.90 9.48
C LEU A 26 5.84 1.92 8.82
N VAL A 27 6.74 2.55 9.59
CA VAL A 27 7.75 3.50 9.07
C VAL A 27 8.65 2.79 8.07
N VAL A 28 9.25 1.66 8.45
CA VAL A 28 10.09 0.86 7.53
C VAL A 28 9.30 0.45 6.29
N LEU A 29 8.05 0.01 6.44
CA LEU A 29 7.22 -0.38 5.30
C LEU A 29 6.97 0.76 4.31
N CYS A 30 6.79 1.98 4.80
CA CYS A 30 6.52 3.16 3.97
C CYS A 30 7.79 3.76 3.37
N ASP A 31 8.86 3.85 4.16
CA ASP A 31 10.07 4.59 3.80
C ASP A 31 11.05 3.72 2.99
N ASP A 32 11.15 2.42 3.29
CA ASP A 32 12.12 1.53 2.65
C ASP A 32 11.53 0.73 1.48
N TYR A 33 10.21 0.50 1.46
CA TYR A 33 9.53 -0.29 0.42
C TYR A 33 8.50 0.49 -0.40
N ASN A 34 8.58 1.82 -0.39
CA ASN A 34 7.78 2.71 -1.24
C ASN A 34 6.27 2.38 -1.17
N SER A 35 5.65 2.19 -2.35
CA SER A 35 4.24 1.82 -2.51
C SER A 35 3.98 0.31 -2.52
N ARG A 36 5.04 -0.52 -2.44
CA ARG A 36 4.96 -2.00 -2.52
C ARG A 36 4.14 -2.45 -3.74
N TRP A 37 4.36 -1.78 -4.87
CA TRP A 37 3.62 -2.04 -6.10
C TRP A 37 3.88 -3.48 -6.57
N PRO A 38 2.85 -4.32 -6.82
CA PRO A 38 3.05 -5.70 -7.24
C PRO A 38 3.91 -5.80 -8.49
N GLY A 39 4.99 -6.58 -8.42
CA GLY A 39 5.95 -6.75 -9.51
C GLY A 39 7.03 -5.65 -9.61
N SER A 40 7.07 -4.67 -8.70
CA SER A 40 8.16 -3.68 -8.66
C SER A 40 9.43 -4.18 -7.96
N GLY A 41 9.35 -5.33 -7.27
CA GLY A 41 10.42 -5.91 -6.47
C GLY A 41 10.41 -5.45 -5.01
N ASP A 42 9.89 -4.25 -4.73
CA ASP A 42 9.70 -3.76 -3.36
C ASP A 42 8.54 -4.47 -2.64
N ASP A 43 7.58 -5.01 -3.40
CA ASP A 43 6.53 -5.89 -2.90
C ASP A 43 7.11 -7.14 -2.23
N ARG A 44 8.03 -7.82 -2.91
CA ARG A 44 8.68 -9.02 -2.37
C ARG A 44 9.53 -8.71 -1.14
N LYS A 45 10.33 -7.65 -1.18
CA LYS A 45 11.17 -7.25 -0.03
C LYS A 45 10.32 -6.89 1.19
N ALA A 46 9.18 -6.23 0.99
CA ALA A 46 8.25 -5.95 2.08
C ALA A 46 7.65 -7.24 2.68
N CYS A 47 7.33 -8.23 1.85
CA CYS A 47 6.91 -9.55 2.33
C CYS A 47 8.02 -10.26 3.13
N GLU A 48 9.26 -10.25 2.64
CA GLU A 48 10.43 -10.84 3.31
C GLU A 48 10.68 -10.16 4.67
N TYR A 49 10.56 -8.83 4.73
CA TYR A 49 10.64 -8.08 5.97
C TYR A 49 9.57 -8.50 6.98
N MET A 50 8.30 -8.54 6.55
CA MET A 50 7.21 -8.91 7.43
C MET A 50 7.30 -10.36 7.91
N ALA A 51 7.71 -11.29 7.04
CA ALA A 51 7.98 -12.67 7.43
C ALA A 51 9.04 -12.73 8.54
N GLY A 52 10.17 -12.04 8.36
CA GLY A 52 11.23 -11.97 9.38
C GLY A 52 10.75 -11.33 10.69
N LYS A 53 9.87 -10.32 10.66
CA LYS A 53 9.26 -9.75 11.87
C LYS A 53 8.39 -10.79 12.59
N LEU A 54 7.54 -11.51 11.86
CA LEU A 54 6.65 -12.52 12.44
C LEU A 54 7.43 -13.69 13.05
N GLU A 55 8.48 -14.16 12.36
CA GLU A 55 9.42 -15.15 12.91
C GLU A 55 10.09 -14.62 14.19
N GLY A 56 10.57 -13.37 14.16
CA GLY A 56 11.20 -12.72 15.31
C GLY A 56 10.28 -12.55 16.52
N TYR A 57 8.96 -12.46 16.30
CA TYR A 57 7.97 -12.46 17.37
C TYR A 57 7.64 -13.85 17.93
N GLY A 58 8.18 -14.90 17.31
CA GLY A 58 7.98 -16.29 17.74
C GLY A 58 6.72 -16.94 17.17
N LEU A 59 6.19 -16.45 16.04
CA LEU A 59 5.12 -17.16 15.33
C LEU A 59 5.67 -18.44 14.70
N GLU A 60 4.84 -19.48 14.70
CA GLU A 60 5.12 -20.75 14.05
C GLU A 60 4.60 -20.74 12.60
N ASP A 61 5.21 -21.56 11.75
CA ASP A 61 4.80 -21.76 10.34
C ASP A 61 4.76 -20.48 9.48
N VAL A 62 5.71 -19.56 9.68
CA VAL A 62 5.83 -18.36 8.84
C VAL A 62 6.37 -18.75 7.47
N HIS A 63 5.62 -18.45 6.42
CA HIS A 63 6.03 -18.67 5.04
C HIS A 63 5.40 -17.64 4.10
N MET A 64 5.97 -17.49 2.91
CA MET A 64 5.43 -16.62 1.86
C MET A 64 4.73 -17.45 0.80
N GLU A 65 3.52 -17.04 0.43
CA GLU A 65 2.78 -17.63 -0.69
C GLU A 65 2.86 -16.74 -1.94
N SER A 66 3.10 -17.37 -3.09
CA SER A 66 3.14 -16.66 -4.36
C SER A 66 1.75 -16.52 -4.97
N LEU A 67 1.37 -15.30 -5.35
CA LEU A 67 0.15 -15.01 -6.10
C LEU A 67 0.51 -14.53 -7.52
N THR A 68 -0.15 -15.08 -8.53
CA THR A 68 -0.03 -14.59 -9.91
C THR A 68 -1.10 -13.55 -10.17
N LEU A 69 -0.68 -12.33 -10.53
CA LEU A 69 -1.56 -11.20 -10.83
C LEU A 69 -1.28 -10.66 -12.23
N PRO A 70 -2.28 -10.11 -12.94
CA PRO A 70 -2.05 -9.31 -14.13
C PRO A 70 -1.13 -8.14 -13.79
N GLY A 71 0.07 -8.13 -14.37
CA GLY A 71 1.02 -7.05 -14.18
C GLY A 71 0.58 -5.80 -14.92
N TRP A 72 0.72 -4.64 -14.28
CA TRP A 72 0.56 -3.34 -14.92
C TRP A 72 1.67 -2.41 -14.47
N ASN A 73 2.32 -1.78 -15.46
CA ASN A 73 3.30 -0.74 -15.23
C ASN A 73 2.71 0.60 -15.67
N ARG A 74 2.73 1.57 -14.77
CA ARG A 74 2.22 2.91 -15.06
C ARG A 74 3.09 3.60 -16.10
N GLY A 75 2.47 4.02 -17.19
CA GLY A 75 3.10 4.86 -18.20
C GLY A 75 3.03 6.36 -17.87
N PHE A 76 3.54 7.18 -18.79
CA PHE A 76 3.38 8.63 -18.73
C PHE A 76 1.90 9.04 -18.90
N SER A 77 1.49 10.14 -18.27
CA SER A 77 0.14 10.70 -18.39
C SER A 77 0.19 12.22 -18.40
N ARG A 78 -0.57 12.84 -19.31
CA ARG A 78 -0.72 14.30 -19.41
C ARG A 78 -2.19 14.65 -19.56
N LEU A 79 -2.64 15.66 -18.81
CA LEU A 79 -3.96 16.25 -18.92
C LEU A 79 -3.79 17.76 -19.08
N ALA A 80 -4.45 18.32 -20.10
CA ALA A 80 -4.46 19.75 -20.35
C ALA A 80 -5.90 20.21 -20.60
N GLY A 81 -6.34 21.23 -19.88
CA GLY A 81 -7.51 22.01 -20.27
C GLY A 81 -7.09 22.96 -21.39
N ILE A 82 -7.77 22.96 -22.52
CA ILE A 82 -7.37 23.75 -23.70
C ILE A 82 -8.15 25.06 -23.88
N SER A 83 -9.32 25.18 -23.26
CA SER A 83 -10.21 26.34 -23.37
C SER A 83 -10.91 26.57 -22.04
N PRO A 84 -11.06 27.84 -21.58
CA PRO A 84 -10.72 29.10 -22.27
C PRO A 84 -9.24 29.49 -22.19
N LYS A 85 -8.42 28.77 -21.42
CA LYS A 85 -6.97 28.95 -21.34
C LYS A 85 -6.28 27.59 -21.32
N GLU A 86 -5.15 27.48 -22.00
CA GLU A 86 -4.32 26.28 -21.93
C GLU A 86 -3.69 26.16 -20.53
N LYS A 87 -4.01 25.08 -19.82
CA LYS A 87 -3.45 24.78 -18.50
C LYS A 87 -3.23 23.28 -18.34
N GLY A 88 -1.99 22.89 -18.08
CA GLY A 88 -1.66 21.55 -17.65
C GLY A 88 -2.07 21.30 -16.20
N SER A 89 -2.60 20.12 -15.93
CA SER A 89 -2.95 19.66 -14.58
C SER A 89 -2.22 18.34 -14.27
N PRO A 90 -1.74 18.16 -13.04
CA PRO A 90 -1.23 16.86 -12.59
C PRO A 90 -2.31 15.80 -12.80
N CYS A 91 -1.92 14.68 -13.41
CA CYS A 91 -2.80 13.54 -13.60
C CYS A 91 -2.01 12.24 -13.52
N ILE A 92 -2.70 11.16 -13.21
CA ILE A 92 -2.16 9.81 -13.23
C ILE A 92 -3.13 8.92 -14.01
N SER A 93 -2.60 7.92 -14.71
CA SER A 93 -3.43 6.92 -15.34
C SER A 93 -4.09 6.02 -14.29
N LEU A 94 -5.34 5.65 -14.54
CA LEU A 94 -5.98 4.56 -13.82
C LEU A 94 -5.29 3.22 -14.12
N PRO A 95 -5.15 2.33 -13.12
CA PRO A 95 -4.61 0.99 -13.34
C PRO A 95 -5.36 0.24 -14.45
N HIS A 96 -4.64 -0.56 -15.23
CA HIS A 96 -5.19 -1.38 -16.33
C HIS A 96 -5.83 -0.61 -17.49
N ARG A 97 -5.71 0.72 -17.54
CA ARG A 97 -6.17 1.48 -18.69
C ARG A 97 -5.25 1.22 -19.90
N ALA A 98 -5.86 0.95 -21.05
CA ALA A 98 -5.12 0.87 -22.31
C ALA A 98 -4.45 2.22 -22.64
N PRO A 99 -3.25 2.20 -23.26
CA PRO A 99 -2.63 3.42 -23.75
C PRO A 99 -3.51 4.05 -24.84
N GLY A 100 -3.64 5.37 -24.79
CA GLY A 100 -4.41 6.11 -25.78
C GLY A 100 -4.39 7.60 -25.51
N GLU A 101 -4.52 8.36 -26.59
CA GLU A 101 -4.74 9.80 -26.55
C GLU A 101 -6.25 10.06 -26.57
N GLY A 102 -6.74 10.90 -25.66
CA GLY A 102 -8.15 11.27 -25.60
C GLY A 102 -8.45 12.45 -26.51
N GLU A 103 -9.64 12.46 -27.11
CA GLU A 103 -10.16 13.63 -27.80
C GLU A 103 -10.57 14.72 -26.79
N VAL A 104 -10.54 15.97 -27.25
CA VAL A 104 -10.98 17.13 -26.47
C VAL A 104 -12.48 17.03 -26.27
N ALA A 105 -12.91 16.84 -25.02
CA ALA A 105 -14.32 16.86 -24.64
C ALA A 105 -14.61 17.97 -23.61
N PRO A 106 -15.81 18.57 -23.62
CA PRO A 106 -16.22 19.48 -22.56
C PRO A 106 -16.27 18.73 -21.23
N VAL A 107 -15.71 19.35 -20.19
CA VAL A 107 -15.81 18.83 -18.82
C VAL A 107 -17.24 19.05 -18.34
N VAL A 108 -17.95 17.96 -18.08
CA VAL A 108 -19.30 17.99 -17.50
C VAL A 108 -19.17 17.98 -15.96
N PRO A 109 -19.86 18.89 -15.23
CA PRO A 109 -19.82 18.95 -13.77
C PRO A 109 -20.49 17.73 -13.09
#